data_AF-A0A0K3CPY8-F1
#
_entry.id   AF-A0A0K3CPY8-F1
#
_cell.length_a   1.000
_cell.length_b   1.000
_cell.length_c   1.000
_cell.angle_alpha   90.00
_cell.angle_beta   90.00
_cell.angle_gamma   90.00
#
_symmetry.space_group_name_H-M   'P 1'
#
loop_
_entity.id
_entity.type
_entity.pdbx_description
1 polymer ?
#
loop_
_entity_poly.entity_id
_entity_poly.type
_entity_poly.pdbx_seq_one_letter_code
_entity_poly.pdbx_strand_id
1 'polypeptide(L)'
;MRSPPPRPFDHHPSSRLSSSPRSLVRLVPVALALLATVFLIFRWATAGDEAKREYYEPVPGEASRKSGRLRRLSPHAPSTPRSGLSALIERACGETEPHVPAWIDHLSSLEENCPDMREEERESVRRWAVRQCGAWCIWDLSTPEQVGWHLESRCFKRFDSREGPHVCDQWWFQRPKVELAEAHQEGRRGSGRGGT
;
A
#
# COMPACT_ATOMS: atom_id res chain seq x y z
N MET A 1 -33.37 -41.27 18.43
CA MET A 1 -34.47 -40.50 17.82
C MET A 1 -34.02 -40.12 16.41
N ARG A 2 -34.70 -40.61 15.36
CA ARG A 2 -34.30 -40.41 13.95
C ARG A 2 -35.20 -39.34 13.33
N SER A 3 -34.60 -38.34 12.70
CA SER A 3 -35.31 -37.25 12.01
C SER A 3 -35.96 -37.77 10.71
N PRO A 4 -37.17 -37.28 10.35
CA PRO A 4 -37.83 -37.66 9.11
C PRO A 4 -37.19 -36.98 7.89
N PRO A 5 -37.28 -37.59 6.68
CA PRO A 5 -36.76 -36.98 5.46
C PRO A 5 -37.62 -35.80 4.98
N PRO A 6 -37.03 -34.82 4.28
CA PRO A 6 -37.75 -33.68 3.72
C PRO A 6 -38.68 -34.10 2.58
N ARG A 7 -39.84 -33.45 2.49
CA ARG A 7 -40.84 -33.65 1.43
C ARG A 7 -40.41 -32.95 0.13
N PRO A 8 -40.76 -33.51 -1.04
CA PRO A 8 -40.53 -32.86 -2.33
C PRO A 8 -41.45 -31.64 -2.45
N PHE A 9 -40.88 -30.49 -2.80
CA PHE A 9 -41.61 -29.25 -3.00
C PHE A 9 -42.41 -29.29 -4.29
N ASP A 10 -43.70 -29.00 -4.17
CA ASP A 10 -44.65 -28.82 -5.26
C ASP A 10 -44.24 -27.66 -6.18
N HIS A 11 -44.10 -27.96 -7.46
CA HIS A 11 -43.93 -26.97 -8.51
C HIS A 11 -45.27 -26.27 -8.77
N HIS A 12 -45.39 -25.00 -8.38
CA HIS A 12 -46.48 -24.13 -8.84
C HIS A 12 -46.21 -23.63 -10.27
N PRO A 13 -47.14 -23.83 -11.22
CA PRO A 13 -47.04 -23.24 -12.55
C PRO A 13 -47.70 -21.86 -12.62
N SER A 14 -47.02 -21.00 -13.37
CA SER A 14 -47.59 -19.96 -14.24
C SER A 14 -48.23 -18.71 -13.61
N SER A 15 -47.54 -17.59 -13.82
CA SER A 15 -48.16 -16.30 -14.17
C SER A 15 -47.41 -15.72 -15.37
N ARG A 16 -47.83 -16.08 -16.59
CA ARG A 16 -47.33 -15.47 -17.83
C ARG A 16 -47.98 -14.10 -17.99
N LEU A 17 -47.32 -13.05 -17.52
CA LEU A 17 -47.62 -11.68 -17.91
C LEU A 17 -47.01 -11.43 -19.29
N SER A 18 -47.82 -11.60 -20.32
CA SER A 18 -47.54 -11.19 -21.68
C SER A 18 -47.64 -9.67 -21.79
N SER A 19 -46.58 -8.95 -21.36
CA SER A 19 -46.44 -7.52 -21.66
C SER A 19 -45.74 -7.35 -23.00
N SER A 20 -46.45 -6.76 -23.97
CA SER A 20 -45.95 -6.40 -25.29
C SER A 20 -44.67 -5.53 -25.19
N PRO A 21 -43.53 -5.92 -25.80
CA PRO A 21 -42.23 -5.29 -25.55
C PRO A 21 -41.96 -4.02 -26.38
N ARG A 22 -42.93 -3.52 -27.14
CA ARG A 22 -42.69 -2.45 -28.14
C ARG A 22 -42.57 -1.04 -27.55
N SER A 23 -42.91 -0.84 -26.27
CA SER A 23 -42.82 0.48 -25.62
C SER A 23 -41.48 0.73 -24.91
N LEU A 24 -40.77 -0.31 -24.47
CA LEU A 24 -39.51 -0.17 -23.73
C LEU A 24 -38.33 0.27 -24.60
N VAL A 25 -38.34 -0.04 -25.90
CA VAL A 25 -37.25 0.29 -26.82
C VAL A 25 -37.04 1.80 -26.95
N ARG A 26 -38.09 2.61 -26.74
CA ARG A 26 -38.00 4.08 -26.83
C ARG A 26 -37.40 4.75 -25.57
N LEU A 27 -37.40 4.06 -24.43
CA LEU A 27 -36.89 4.62 -23.17
C LEU A 27 -35.41 4.33 -22.93
N VAL A 28 -34.85 3.31 -23.57
CA VAL A 28 -33.43 2.94 -23.48
C VAL A 28 -32.48 4.10 -23.84
N PRO A 29 -32.63 4.81 -24.98
CA PRO A 29 -31.70 5.90 -25.31
C PRO A 29 -31.80 7.08 -24.33
N VAL A 30 -33.01 7.36 -23.80
CA VAL A 30 -33.22 8.42 -22.82
C VAL A 30 -32.55 8.07 -21.49
N ALA A 31 -32.70 6.82 -21.03
CA ALA A 31 -32.05 6.34 -19.81
C ALA A 31 -30.51 6.36 -19.93
N LEU A 32 -29.97 5.94 -21.09
CA LEU A 32 -28.52 5.99 -21.35
C LEU A 32 -27.99 7.42 -21.39
N ALA A 33 -28.72 8.35 -22.01
CA ALA A 33 -28.34 9.77 -22.03
C ALA A 33 -28.32 10.35 -20.61
N LEU A 34 -29.33 10.06 -19.78
CA LEU A 34 -29.35 10.51 -18.39
C LEU A 34 -28.18 9.94 -17.58
N LEU A 35 -27.89 8.64 -17.71
CA LEU A 35 -26.75 8.02 -17.04
C LEU A 35 -25.41 8.62 -17.49
N ALA A 36 -25.24 8.88 -18.78
CA ALA A 36 -24.04 9.55 -19.31
C ALA A 36 -23.91 10.98 -18.77
N THR A 37 -25.02 11.71 -18.66
CA THR A 37 -25.03 13.07 -18.12
C THR A 37 -24.66 13.09 -16.64
N VAL A 38 -25.23 12.18 -15.84
CA VAL A 38 -24.89 12.01 -14.42
C VAL A 38 -23.41 11.63 -14.25
N PHE A 39 -22.90 10.72 -15.08
CA PHE A 39 -21.49 10.33 -15.05
C PHE A 39 -20.55 11.50 -15.40
N LEU A 40 -20.91 12.34 -16.38
CA LEU A 40 -20.14 13.54 -16.72
C LEU A 40 -20.17 14.57 -15.59
N ILE A 41 -21.32 14.83 -14.97
CA ILE A 41 -21.42 15.73 -13.82
C ILE A 41 -20.56 15.20 -12.65
N PHE A 42 -20.61 13.90 -12.38
CA PHE A 42 -19.81 13.28 -11.33
C PHE A 42 -18.31 13.37 -11.63
N ARG A 43 -17.88 13.13 -12.88
CA ARG A 43 -16.48 13.34 -13.27
C ARG A 43 -16.03 14.78 -13.07
N TRP A 44 -16.85 15.76 -13.46
CA TRP A 44 -16.53 17.17 -13.27
C TRP A 44 -16.44 17.56 -11.79
N ALA A 45 -17.35 17.05 -10.95
CA ALA A 45 -17.29 17.28 -9.51
C ALA A 45 -16.03 16.67 -8.86
N THR A 46 -15.58 15.50 -9.33
CA THR A 46 -14.35 14.87 -8.82
C THR A 46 -13.06 15.43 -9.41
N ALA A 47 -13.14 16.20 -10.50
CA ALA A 47 -11.97 16.81 -11.16
C ALA A 47 -11.62 18.20 -10.60
N GLY A 48 -12.47 18.77 -9.74
CA GLY A 48 -12.32 20.13 -9.22
C GLY A 48 -11.41 20.28 -7.99
N ASP A 49 -11.01 19.19 -7.34
CA ASP A 49 -10.02 19.21 -6.25
C ASP A 49 -8.62 18.91 -6.81
N GLU A 50 -8.21 19.71 -7.80
CA GLU A 50 -6.79 19.91 -8.08
C GLU A 50 -6.21 20.72 -6.91
N ALA A 51 -6.03 20.01 -5.80
CA ALA A 51 -5.32 20.45 -4.63
C ALA A 51 -4.07 21.18 -5.10
N LYS A 52 -3.90 22.40 -4.60
CA LYS A 52 -2.64 23.15 -4.66
C LYS A 52 -1.51 22.19 -4.38
N ARG A 53 -0.87 21.73 -5.46
CA ARG A 53 0.39 21.00 -5.42
C ARG A 53 1.40 22.04 -4.98
N GLU A 54 1.47 22.25 -3.66
CA GLU A 54 2.56 22.97 -3.02
C GLU A 54 3.80 22.13 -3.31
N TYR A 55 4.40 22.46 -4.46
CA TYR A 55 5.62 21.89 -4.94
C TYR A 55 6.65 22.25 -3.87
N TYR A 56 6.96 21.31 -3.00
CA TYR A 56 8.15 21.43 -2.16
C TYR A 56 9.31 21.36 -3.14
N GLU A 57 9.74 22.52 -3.65
CA GLU A 57 11.05 22.63 -4.27
C GLU A 57 12.04 22.21 -3.19
N PRO A 58 12.79 21.12 -3.38
CA PRO A 58 13.90 20.84 -2.50
C PRO A 58 14.88 22.00 -2.68
N VAL A 59 14.94 22.88 -1.68
CA VAL A 59 15.79 24.09 -1.66
C VAL A 59 17.17 23.73 -2.21
N PRO A 60 17.49 24.12 -3.46
CA PRO A 60 18.74 23.75 -4.08
C PRO A 60 19.76 24.75 -3.61
N GLY A 61 20.39 24.46 -2.46
CA GLY A 61 21.53 25.25 -2.02
C GLY A 61 21.56 25.53 -0.54
N GLU A 62 21.62 24.50 0.29
CA GLU A 62 22.59 24.54 1.38
C GLU A 62 23.39 23.25 1.39
N ALA A 63 24.52 23.31 0.68
CA ALA A 63 25.68 22.52 1.00
C ALA A 63 26.02 22.76 2.47
N SER A 64 25.38 21.99 3.36
CA SER A 64 25.73 21.88 4.78
C SER A 64 27.05 21.13 4.88
N ARG A 65 28.12 21.79 4.44
CA ARG A 65 29.52 21.39 4.62
C ARG A 65 29.98 21.52 6.09
N LYS A 66 29.07 21.77 7.04
CA LYS A 66 29.41 21.97 8.46
C LYS A 66 28.47 21.27 9.46
N SER A 67 27.65 20.30 9.05
CA SER A 67 26.89 19.46 10.00
C SER A 67 27.53 18.07 10.21
N GLY A 68 28.86 18.05 10.38
CA GLY A 68 29.60 16.82 10.73
C GLY A 68 29.64 16.52 12.23
N ARG A 69 29.21 17.47 13.09
CA ARG A 69 29.49 17.41 14.54
C ARG A 69 28.28 17.24 15.45
N LEU A 70 27.06 17.39 14.95
CA LEU A 70 25.84 17.24 15.77
C LEU A 70 25.10 15.90 15.58
N ARG A 71 25.52 15.05 14.63
CA ARG A 71 24.94 13.70 14.45
C ARG A 71 25.35 12.68 15.53
N ARG A 72 26.19 13.04 16.50
CA ARG A 72 26.70 12.14 17.56
C ARG A 72 26.07 12.38 18.93
N LEU A 73 24.78 12.69 18.99
CA LEU A 73 24.08 12.79 20.29
C LEU A 73 23.15 11.62 20.57
N SER A 74 22.91 10.72 19.62
CA SER A 74 22.25 9.45 19.93
C SER A 74 23.29 8.48 20.51
N PRO A 75 23.18 8.05 21.77
CA PRO A 75 24.06 7.04 22.35
C PRO A 75 23.94 5.67 21.64
N HIS A 76 22.98 5.53 20.73
CA HIS A 76 22.71 4.33 19.95
C HIS A 76 23.15 4.43 18.49
N ALA A 77 23.75 5.55 18.05
CA ALA A 77 24.24 5.69 16.69
C ALA A 77 25.43 4.73 16.42
N PRO A 78 25.52 4.12 15.22
CA PRO A 78 26.62 3.25 14.88
C PRO A 78 27.97 3.97 14.95
N SER A 79 29.01 3.26 15.37
CA SER A 79 30.38 3.78 15.38
C SER A 79 30.94 4.02 13.97
N THR A 80 30.40 3.33 12.96
CA THR A 80 30.85 3.36 11.57
C THR A 80 29.70 3.79 10.65
N PRO A 81 29.93 4.72 9.70
CA PRO A 81 28.93 5.07 8.70
C PRO A 81 28.45 3.82 7.94
N ARG A 82 27.14 3.70 7.74
CA ARG A 82 26.57 2.62 6.94
C ARG A 82 26.86 2.85 5.45
N SER A 83 26.80 1.79 4.66
CA SER A 83 26.93 1.82 3.20
C SER A 83 25.71 1.17 2.53
N GLY A 84 25.58 1.35 1.20
CA GLY A 84 24.53 0.71 0.40
C GLY A 84 23.10 1.00 0.88
N LEU A 85 22.28 -0.05 0.97
CA LEU A 85 20.89 0.03 1.43
C LEU A 85 20.78 0.54 2.88
N SER A 86 21.65 0.07 3.78
CA SER A 86 21.68 0.52 5.17
C SER A 86 21.83 2.03 5.28
N ALA A 87 22.68 2.64 4.44
CA ALA A 87 22.89 4.10 4.42
C ALA A 87 21.68 4.87 3.89
N LEU A 88 20.93 4.28 2.95
CA LEU A 88 19.70 4.86 2.42
C LEU A 88 18.61 4.87 3.50
N ILE A 89 18.45 3.76 4.20
CA ILE A 89 17.45 3.64 5.28
C ILE A 89 17.85 4.54 6.47
N GLU A 90 19.12 4.55 6.88
CA GLU A 90 19.63 5.46 7.92
C GLU A 90 19.33 6.92 7.57
N ARG A 91 19.53 7.32 6.32
CA ARG A 91 19.24 8.69 5.89
C ARG A 91 17.75 9.04 5.96
N ALA A 92 16.88 8.08 5.64
CA ALA A 92 15.44 8.29 5.65
C ALA A 92 14.86 8.26 7.08
N CYS A 93 15.35 7.35 7.92
CA CYS A 93 14.78 7.06 9.23
C CYS A 93 15.51 7.74 10.39
N GLY A 94 16.78 8.08 10.20
CA GLY A 94 17.68 8.36 11.31
C GLY A 94 17.92 7.11 12.18
N GLU A 95 18.78 7.26 13.19
CA GLU A 95 19.04 6.25 14.22
C GLU A 95 18.88 6.90 15.60
N THR A 96 17.74 7.60 15.78
CA THR A 96 17.39 8.28 17.03
C THR A 96 16.84 7.31 18.06
N GLU A 97 16.15 6.27 17.61
CA GLU A 97 15.51 5.27 18.47
C GLU A 97 16.40 4.03 18.66
N PRO A 98 16.47 3.44 19.87
CA PRO A 98 17.37 2.32 20.17
C PRO A 98 17.16 1.07 19.30
N HIS A 99 15.95 0.84 18.79
CA HIS A 99 15.59 -0.35 18.02
C HIS A 99 15.81 -0.19 16.51
N VAL A 100 15.96 1.04 16.01
CA VAL A 100 16.12 1.32 14.58
C VAL A 100 17.44 0.75 14.01
N PRO A 101 18.60 0.86 14.69
CA PRO A 101 19.84 0.28 14.18
C PRO A 101 19.73 -1.23 13.87
N ALA A 102 19.18 -2.00 14.80
CA ALA A 102 18.98 -3.44 14.64
C ALA A 102 17.97 -3.75 13.53
N TRP A 103 16.91 -2.95 13.42
CA TRP A 103 15.92 -3.06 12.35
C TRP A 103 16.51 -2.78 10.96
N ILE A 104 17.41 -1.79 10.82
CA ILE A 104 18.15 -1.53 9.57
C ILE A 104 19.03 -2.74 9.22
N ASP A 105 19.71 -3.33 10.20
CA ASP A 105 20.56 -4.50 9.97
C ASP A 105 19.75 -5.69 9.44
N HIS A 106 18.55 -5.93 9.99
CA HIS A 106 17.64 -6.96 9.48
C HIS A 106 17.23 -6.75 8.02
N LEU A 107 16.94 -5.51 7.62
CA LEU A 107 16.55 -5.18 6.25
C LEU A 107 17.70 -5.35 5.26
N SER A 108 18.91 -5.03 5.69
CA SER A 108 20.10 -5.17 4.85
C SER A 108 20.54 -6.62 4.68
N SER A 109 20.30 -7.47 5.68
CA SER A 109 20.59 -8.91 5.62
C SER A 109 19.39 -9.75 5.16
N LEU A 110 18.41 -9.17 4.44
CA LEU A 110 17.25 -9.93 3.93
C LEU A 110 17.64 -11.12 3.05
N GLU A 111 18.66 -10.98 2.21
CA GLU A 111 19.07 -12.04 1.27
C GLU A 111 19.64 -13.25 2.00
N GLU A 112 20.37 -13.01 3.09
CA GLU A 112 20.97 -14.04 3.94
C GLU A 112 19.94 -14.65 4.90
N ASN A 113 19.06 -13.82 5.48
CA ASN A 113 18.09 -14.25 6.49
C ASN A 113 16.79 -14.82 5.89
N CYS A 114 16.47 -14.49 4.64
CA CYS A 114 15.24 -14.90 3.94
C CYS A 114 15.56 -15.54 2.57
N PRO A 115 16.24 -16.70 2.52
CA PRO A 115 16.62 -17.32 1.25
C PRO A 115 15.41 -17.69 0.37
N ASP A 116 14.26 -17.99 0.98
CA ASP A 116 13.03 -18.35 0.27
C ASP A 116 12.24 -17.13 -0.24
N MET A 117 12.63 -15.91 0.13
CA MET A 117 11.95 -14.70 -0.30
C MET A 117 12.38 -14.30 -1.71
N ARG A 118 11.40 -14.11 -2.59
CA ARG A 118 11.62 -13.66 -3.97
C ARG A 118 12.24 -12.26 -4.00
N GLU A 119 13.03 -11.95 -5.03
CA GLU A 119 13.69 -10.65 -5.15
C GLU A 119 12.67 -9.49 -5.20
N GLU A 120 11.60 -9.63 -5.97
CA GLU A 120 10.51 -8.63 -6.06
C GLU A 120 9.87 -8.32 -4.70
N GLU A 121 9.81 -9.33 -3.84
CA GLU A 121 9.27 -9.21 -2.50
C GLU A 121 10.27 -8.51 -1.57
N ARG A 122 11.55 -8.87 -1.63
CA ARG A 122 12.63 -8.16 -0.93
C ARG A 122 12.67 -6.68 -1.30
N GLU A 123 12.58 -6.37 -2.59
CA GLU A 123 12.51 -4.98 -3.06
C GLU A 123 11.30 -4.25 -2.51
N SER A 124 10.14 -4.91 -2.44
CA SER A 124 8.91 -4.31 -1.91
C SER A 124 9.01 -4.04 -0.41
N VAL A 125 9.56 -4.99 0.36
CA VAL A 125 9.87 -4.79 1.80
C VAL A 125 10.80 -3.60 1.97
N ARG A 126 11.93 -3.56 1.23
CA ARG A 126 12.92 -2.46 1.28
C ARG A 126 12.28 -1.11 0.94
N ARG A 127 11.47 -1.06 -0.12
CA ARG A 127 10.77 0.15 -0.58
C ARG A 127 9.85 0.71 0.50
N TRP A 128 9.05 -0.15 1.14
CA TRP A 128 8.06 0.27 2.13
C TRP A 128 8.65 0.49 3.52
N ALA A 129 9.74 -0.22 3.87
CA ALA A 129 10.47 -0.03 5.12
C ALA A 129 10.96 1.42 5.27
N VAL A 130 11.49 2.01 4.21
CA VAL A 130 12.02 3.39 4.19
C VAL A 130 10.98 4.43 4.64
N ARG A 131 9.68 4.12 4.55
CA ARG A 131 8.57 4.99 4.97
C ARG A 131 7.98 4.60 6.34
N GLN A 132 8.43 3.50 6.93
CA GLN A 132 7.88 2.86 8.13
C GLN A 132 9.00 2.51 9.11
N CYS A 133 9.79 3.53 9.44
CA CYS A 133 11.02 3.42 10.21
C CYS A 133 10.84 2.72 11.55
N GLY A 134 11.61 1.66 11.79
CA GLY A 134 11.58 0.91 13.06
C GLY A 134 10.35 0.01 13.25
N ALA A 135 9.43 -0.03 12.28
CA ALA A 135 8.22 -0.83 12.41
C ALA A 135 8.50 -2.33 12.24
N TRP A 136 8.00 -3.13 13.18
CA TRP A 136 8.01 -4.59 13.07
C TRP A 136 7.02 -5.10 12.01
N CYS A 137 5.97 -4.34 11.76
CA CYS A 137 4.98 -4.58 10.72
C CYS A 137 5.15 -3.52 9.62
N ILE A 138 5.58 -3.95 8.44
CA ILE A 138 5.74 -3.11 7.26
C ILE A 138 4.49 -3.30 6.40
N TRP A 139 3.64 -2.28 6.33
CA TRP A 139 2.44 -2.30 5.51
C TRP A 139 2.76 -2.10 4.04
N ASP A 140 2.07 -2.82 3.16
CA ASP A 140 2.09 -2.50 1.74
C ASP A 140 1.27 -1.22 1.50
N LEU A 141 1.95 -0.16 1.04
CA LEU A 141 1.32 1.14 0.82
C LEU A 141 0.77 1.28 -0.61
N SER A 142 0.97 0.28 -1.47
CA SER A 142 0.39 0.26 -2.84
C SER A 142 -1.10 -0.11 -2.86
N THR A 143 -1.60 -0.71 -1.80
CA THR A 143 -2.98 -1.22 -1.70
C THR A 143 -3.67 -0.67 -0.46
N PRO A 144 -4.98 -0.42 -0.46
CA PRO A 144 -5.72 -0.05 0.75
C PRO A 144 -5.93 -1.21 1.73
N GLU A 145 -5.54 -2.42 1.35
CA GLU A 145 -5.79 -3.65 2.11
C GLU A 145 -4.84 -3.80 3.31
N GLN A 146 -5.26 -4.57 4.32
CA GLN A 146 -4.44 -4.92 5.48
C GLN A 146 -3.46 -6.04 5.12
N VAL A 147 -2.51 -5.72 4.26
CA VAL A 147 -1.48 -6.65 3.80
C VAL A 147 -0.10 -6.03 4.00
N GLY A 148 0.90 -6.87 4.15
CA GLY A 148 2.26 -6.40 4.36
C GLY A 148 3.19 -7.52 4.77
N TRP A 149 4.22 -7.15 5.53
CA TRP A 149 5.22 -8.06 6.04
C TRP A 149 5.45 -7.83 7.52
N HIS A 150 5.62 -8.91 8.28
CA HIS A 150 5.97 -8.84 9.69
C HIS A 150 7.32 -9.51 9.92
N LEU A 151 8.14 -8.90 10.78
CA LEU A 151 9.42 -9.50 11.16
C LEU A 151 9.15 -10.67 12.10
N GLU A 152 9.46 -11.89 11.65
CA GLU A 152 9.42 -13.10 12.47
C GLU A 152 10.82 -13.69 12.60
N SER A 153 11.34 -13.71 13.83
CA SER A 153 12.71 -14.09 14.15
C SER A 153 13.76 -13.21 13.48
N ARG A 154 14.11 -13.49 12.21
CA ARG A 154 15.08 -12.74 11.41
C ARG A 154 14.61 -12.46 9.99
N CYS A 155 13.43 -12.96 9.63
CA CYS A 155 12.91 -12.85 8.28
C CYS A 155 11.55 -12.17 8.26
N PHE A 156 11.30 -11.36 7.25
CA PHE A 156 9.99 -10.77 7.03
C PHE A 156 9.08 -11.79 6.36
N LYS A 157 7.92 -12.07 6.96
CA LYS A 157 6.90 -12.94 6.36
C LYS A 157 5.72 -12.11 5.90
N ARG A 158 5.23 -12.43 4.70
CA ARG A 158 4.02 -11.82 4.17
C ARG A 158 2.81 -12.20 5.02
N PHE A 159 1.91 -11.26 5.24
CA PHE A 159 0.61 -11.52 5.84
C PHE A 159 -0.49 -10.83 5.04
N ASP A 160 -1.70 -11.40 5.11
CA ASP A 160 -2.94 -10.84 4.58
C ASP A 160 -4.06 -11.04 5.60
N SER A 161 -4.58 -9.95 6.16
CA SER A 161 -5.63 -10.03 7.18
C SER A 161 -6.97 -10.58 6.65
N ARG A 162 -7.10 -10.77 5.33
CA ARG A 162 -8.23 -11.51 4.73
C ARG A 162 -8.18 -13.00 5.03
N GLU A 163 -6.98 -13.55 5.26
CA GLU A 163 -6.79 -14.97 5.58
C GLU A 163 -7.04 -15.26 7.06
N GLY A 164 -7.00 -14.23 7.91
CA GLY A 164 -7.31 -14.31 9.34
C GLY A 164 -6.71 -13.15 10.13
N PRO A 165 -7.07 -13.00 11.42
CA PRO A 165 -6.52 -11.96 12.28
C PRO A 165 -5.01 -12.15 12.45
N HIS A 166 -4.26 -11.09 12.18
CA HIS A 166 -2.80 -11.08 12.25
C HIS A 166 -2.32 -10.16 13.39
N VAL A 167 -1.14 -10.45 13.96
CA VAL A 167 -0.57 -9.64 15.07
C VAL A 167 -0.35 -8.17 14.67
N CYS A 168 -0.19 -7.91 13.37
CA CYS A 168 -0.04 -6.56 12.85
C CYS A 168 -1.33 -5.76 12.85
N ASP A 169 -2.52 -6.39 12.85
CA ASP A 169 -3.80 -5.71 12.73
C ASP A 169 -4.01 -4.69 13.87
N GLN A 170 -3.51 -5.00 15.07
CA GLN A 170 -3.57 -4.10 16.22
C GLN A 170 -2.79 -2.80 16.01
N TRP A 171 -1.82 -2.78 15.07
CA TRP A 171 -0.98 -1.63 14.74
C TRP A 171 -1.38 -0.95 13.42
N TRP A 172 -2.49 -1.35 12.81
CA TRP A 172 -2.95 -0.78 11.53
C TRP A 172 -3.10 0.75 11.59
N PHE A 173 -3.48 1.30 12.74
CA PHE A 173 -3.61 2.74 12.95
C PHE A 173 -2.29 3.52 12.76
N GLN A 174 -1.14 2.85 12.85
CA GLN A 174 0.18 3.45 12.62
C GLN A 174 0.60 3.45 11.15
N ARG A 175 -0.19 2.82 10.26
CA ARG A 175 0.10 2.78 8.84
C ARG A 175 0.16 4.20 8.26
N PRO A 176 1.27 4.57 7.57
CA PRO A 176 1.35 5.86 6.92
C PRO A 176 0.19 6.07 5.94
N LYS A 177 -0.48 7.22 6.06
CA LYS A 177 -1.51 7.67 5.13
C LYS A 177 -0.82 8.25 3.89
N VAL A 178 -0.23 7.39 3.08
CA VAL A 178 0.28 7.81 1.76
C VAL A 178 -0.93 7.94 0.85
N GLU A 179 -1.11 9.11 0.23
CA GLU A 179 -2.13 9.25 -0.80
C GLU A 179 -1.81 8.24 -1.91
N LEU A 180 -2.71 7.27 -2.13
CA LEU A 180 -2.53 6.19 -3.12
C LEU A 180 -2.17 6.73 -4.52
N ALA A 181 -2.56 7.97 -4.83
CA ALA A 181 -2.19 8.68 -6.05
C ALA A 181 -0.66 8.83 -6.24
N GLU A 182 0.10 9.04 -5.17
CA GLU A 182 1.56 9.18 -5.23
C GLU A 182 2.24 7.83 -5.45
N ALA A 183 1.78 6.78 -4.78
CA ALA A 183 2.29 5.42 -4.96
C ALA A 183 2.10 4.92 -6.41
N HIS A 184 0.95 5.23 -7.03
CA HIS A 184 0.69 4.89 -8.43
C HIS A 184 1.54 5.71 -9.42
N GLN A 185 1.86 6.97 -9.10
CA GLN A 185 2.73 7.81 -9.92
C GLN A 185 4.19 7.34 -9.90
N GLU A 186 4.69 6.89 -8.75
CA GLU A 186 6.04 6.30 -8.64
C GLU A 186 6.19 5.03 -9.47
N GLY A 187 5.19 4.14 -9.45
CA GLY A 187 5.19 2.93 -10.28
C GLY A 187 5.28 3.22 -11.79
N ARG A 188 4.60 4.29 -12.26
CA ARG A 188 4.68 4.70 -13.67
C ARG A 188 6.02 5.33 -14.04
N ARG A 189 6.67 6.06 -13.13
CA ARG A 189 7.97 6.69 -13.39
C ARG A 189 9.10 5.67 -13.47
N GLY A 190 9.03 4.56 -12.72
CA GLY A 190 10.03 3.49 -12.76
C GLY A 190 10.03 2.68 -14.06
N SER A 191 8.86 2.49 -14.69
CA SER A 191 8.71 1.64 -15.88
C SER A 191 9.17 2.28 -17.20
N GLY A 192 9.44 3.59 -17.23
CA GLY A 192 9.70 4.34 -18.46
C GLY A 192 11.17 4.47 -18.88
N ARG A 193 12.14 3.88 -18.17
CA ARG A 193 13.57 4.19 -18.33
C ARG A 193 14.45 3.08 -18.91
N GLY A 194 13.87 2.06 -19.56
CA GLY A 194 14.57 0.89 -20.09
C GLY A 194 14.60 0.79 -21.62
N GLY A 195 14.74 1.89 -22.35
CA GLY A 195 14.79 1.88 -23.82
C GLY A 195 15.94 2.73 -24.36
N THR A 196 17.14 2.17 -24.39
CA THR A 196 18.28 2.62 -25.22
C THR A 196 19.10 1.41 -25.63
#